data_AF-A0A257KDG6-F1
#
_entry.id   AF-A0A257KDG6-F1
#
_cell.length_a   1.000
_cell.length_b   1.000
_cell.length_c   1.000
_cell.angle_alpha   90.00
_cell.angle_beta   90.00
_cell.angle_gamma   90.00
#
_symmetry.space_group_name_H-M   'P 1'
#
loop_
_entity.id
_entity.type
_entity.pdbx_description
1 polymer ?
#
loop_
_entity_poly.entity_id
_entity_poly.type
_entity_poly.pdbx_seq_one_letter_code
_entity_poly.pdbx_strand_id
1 'polypeptide(L)'
;SGNGVFVSGAAAGNAGTGWIDAGTVSNPGELTSASYSIEFGEVDGVVNYTVLADGQPTALEGVPYRAGAAITVDGMSLHIKGAPVAGDRFTVTPSTPDLDAFEALDRAIATLKDPNANAGQVSQAVNSGLRDLDSVMGHLQAARAETGAVLTRLDSIDGRNQDRALWAKSVQADAEDLDMVQAVSTFQNQQTGYQAALQSYAMVQRLSLFDYVK
;
A
#
# COMPACT_ATOMS: atom_id res chain seq x y z
N SER A 1 -4.60 -1.38 12.93
CA SER A 1 -5.64 -0.72 13.74
C SER A 1 -4.98 0.26 14.71
N GLY A 2 -5.76 0.97 15.52
CA GLY A 2 -5.18 1.73 16.63
C GLY A 2 -4.32 2.91 16.17
N ASN A 3 -3.18 3.13 16.84
CA ASN A 3 -2.19 4.14 16.43
C ASN A 3 -1.13 3.58 15.46
N GLY A 4 -1.37 2.40 14.87
CA GLY A 4 -0.43 1.69 14.00
C GLY A 4 0.53 0.74 14.74
N VAL A 5 0.64 0.85 16.07
CA VAL A 5 1.50 -0.03 16.90
C VAL A 5 0.67 -0.79 17.93
N PHE A 6 -0.28 -0.14 18.57
CA PHE A 6 -1.19 -0.74 19.54
C PHE A 6 -2.59 -0.13 19.45
N VAL A 7 -3.55 -0.82 20.06
CA VAL A 7 -4.94 -0.43 20.19
C VAL A 7 -5.24 -0.26 21.66
N SER A 8 -5.58 0.95 22.06
CA SER A 8 -6.16 1.25 23.38
C SER A 8 -7.69 1.19 23.35
N GLY A 9 -8.32 0.85 24.47
CA GLY A 9 -9.78 0.85 24.60
C GLY A 9 -10.25 0.84 26.05
N ALA A 10 -11.53 1.15 26.24
CA ALA A 10 -12.22 0.98 27.52
C ALA A 10 -12.98 -0.35 27.52
N ALA A 11 -12.99 -1.06 28.65
CA ALA A 11 -13.83 -2.25 28.78
C ALA A 11 -15.32 -1.86 28.80
N ALA A 12 -16.17 -2.66 28.16
CA ALA A 12 -17.60 -2.38 28.03
C ALA A 12 -18.33 -2.28 29.39
N GLY A 13 -17.81 -2.94 30.42
CA GLY A 13 -18.36 -2.94 31.78
C GLY A 13 -17.99 -1.72 32.63
N ASN A 14 -17.23 -0.75 32.10
CA ASN A 14 -16.85 0.44 32.86
C ASN A 14 -18.10 1.26 33.23
N ALA A 15 -18.22 1.57 34.52
CA ALA A 15 -19.33 2.34 35.07
C ALA A 15 -18.98 3.84 35.16
N GLY A 16 -17.69 4.17 35.22
CA GLY A 16 -17.23 5.55 35.26
C GLY A 16 -17.36 6.27 33.93
N THR A 17 -16.98 7.55 33.95
CA THR A 17 -16.95 8.41 32.75
C THR A 17 -15.53 8.52 32.17
N GLY A 18 -14.63 7.65 32.60
CA GLY A 18 -13.27 7.57 32.11
C GLY A 18 -13.21 7.12 30.65
N TRP A 19 -12.36 7.75 29.84
CA TRP A 19 -12.05 7.32 28.48
C TRP A 19 -10.55 7.45 28.22
N ILE A 20 -10.02 6.56 27.39
CA ILE A 20 -8.60 6.48 27.05
C ILE A 20 -8.35 7.02 25.63
N ASP A 21 -7.28 7.81 25.49
CA ASP A 21 -6.82 8.28 24.18
C ASP A 21 -6.22 7.14 23.33
N ALA A 22 -5.86 7.43 22.09
CA ALA A 22 -5.23 6.46 21.20
C ALA A 22 -3.83 6.01 21.66
N GLY A 23 -3.22 6.75 22.59
CA GLY A 23 -1.83 6.62 23.01
C GLY A 23 -0.81 6.94 21.91
N THR A 24 0.44 7.10 22.33
CA THR A 24 1.61 7.31 21.46
C THR A 24 2.76 6.41 21.89
N VAL A 25 3.69 6.15 20.98
CA VAL A 25 4.97 5.50 21.31
C VAL A 25 5.98 6.59 21.60
N SER A 26 6.44 6.67 22.86
CA SER A 26 7.48 7.61 23.29
C SER A 26 8.88 7.04 23.10
N ASN A 27 9.07 5.71 23.27
CA ASN A 27 10.33 5.03 23.04
C ASN A 27 10.13 3.67 22.33
N PRO A 28 10.38 3.58 21.01
CA PRO A 28 10.23 2.34 20.27
C PRO A 28 11.13 1.19 20.74
N GLY A 29 12.27 1.49 21.38
CA GLY A 29 13.24 0.47 21.84
C GLY A 29 12.79 -0.28 23.10
N GLU A 30 11.77 0.23 23.79
CA GLU A 30 11.20 -0.37 25.01
C GLU A 30 9.90 -1.14 24.74
N LEU A 31 9.38 -1.08 23.51
CA LEU A 31 8.13 -1.75 23.16
C LEU A 31 8.26 -3.26 23.30
N THR A 32 7.24 -3.87 23.90
CA THR A 32 7.10 -5.31 24.02
C THR A 32 5.85 -5.80 23.25
N SER A 33 5.70 -7.12 23.12
CA SER A 33 4.50 -7.73 22.55
C SER A 33 3.40 -8.00 23.58
N ALA A 34 3.57 -7.51 24.82
CA ALA A 34 2.63 -7.76 25.90
C ALA A 34 1.30 -7.02 25.67
N SER A 35 0.22 -7.56 26.23
CA SER A 35 -1.05 -6.87 26.36
C SER A 35 -1.18 -6.28 27.76
N TYR A 36 -1.59 -5.03 27.84
CA TYR A 36 -1.68 -4.31 29.11
C TYR A 36 -3.13 -4.09 29.51
N SER A 37 -3.37 -4.12 30.82
CA SER A 37 -4.61 -3.65 31.42
C SER A 37 -4.33 -2.64 32.51
N ILE A 38 -4.99 -1.49 32.43
CA ILE A 38 -5.00 -0.44 33.44
C ILE A 38 -6.27 -0.64 34.25
N GLU A 39 -6.12 -1.09 35.49
CA GLU A 39 -7.21 -1.41 36.39
C GLU A 39 -7.37 -0.31 37.43
N PHE A 40 -8.58 0.20 37.58
CA PHE A 40 -8.89 1.24 38.54
C PHE A 40 -9.39 0.65 39.86
N GLY A 41 -8.84 1.16 40.96
CA GLY A 41 -9.23 0.85 42.32
C GLY A 41 -9.47 2.12 43.13
N GLU A 42 -9.81 1.95 44.41
CA GLU A 42 -9.93 3.05 45.36
C GLU A 42 -9.34 2.60 46.70
N VAL A 43 -8.51 3.46 47.28
CA VAL A 43 -7.96 3.27 48.63
C VAL A 43 -8.17 4.58 49.37
N ASP A 44 -8.83 4.52 50.53
CA ASP A 44 -9.12 5.68 51.38
C ASP A 44 -9.79 6.86 50.65
N GLY A 45 -10.72 6.57 49.73
CA GLY A 45 -11.43 7.59 48.94
C GLY A 45 -10.62 8.20 47.79
N VAL A 46 -9.40 7.72 47.55
CA VAL A 46 -8.56 8.15 46.43
C VAL A 46 -8.57 7.09 45.35
N VAL A 47 -9.09 7.46 44.17
CA VAL A 47 -9.03 6.62 42.97
C VAL A 47 -7.57 6.43 42.57
N ASN A 48 -7.18 5.18 42.37
CA ASN A 48 -5.84 4.79 41.94
C ASN A 48 -5.93 3.82 40.76
N TYR A 49 -4.79 3.56 40.12
CA TYR A 49 -4.69 2.57 39.07
C TYR A 49 -3.48 1.67 39.24
N THR A 50 -3.61 0.44 38.74
CA THR A 50 -2.53 -0.52 38.59
C THR A 50 -2.45 -0.93 37.13
N VAL A 51 -1.24 -0.99 36.57
CA VAL A 51 -1.00 -1.49 35.21
C VAL A 51 -0.46 -2.90 35.30
N LEU A 52 -1.13 -3.83 34.63
CA LEU A 52 -0.68 -5.19 34.43
C LEU A 52 -0.18 -5.37 32.99
N ALA A 53 0.87 -6.16 32.81
CA ALA A 53 1.35 -6.66 31.52
C ALA A 53 1.13 -8.18 31.49
N ASP A 54 0.34 -8.68 30.54
CA ASP A 54 -0.08 -10.08 30.42
C ASP A 54 -0.63 -10.67 31.74
N GLY A 55 -1.35 -9.84 32.50
CA GLY A 55 -1.92 -10.19 33.80
C GLY A 55 -0.95 -10.16 34.97
N GLN A 56 0.32 -9.79 34.76
CA GLN A 56 1.33 -9.63 35.82
C GLN A 56 1.52 -8.15 36.19
N PRO A 57 1.70 -7.81 37.48
CA PRO A 57 1.94 -6.43 37.90
C PRO A 57 3.20 -5.82 37.27
N THR A 58 3.10 -4.55 36.88
CA THR A 58 4.25 -3.71 36.48
C THR A 58 4.72 -2.85 37.66
N ALA A 59 5.64 -1.91 37.42
CA ALA A 59 6.05 -0.92 38.43
C ALA A 59 4.95 0.11 38.76
N LEU A 60 3.88 0.18 37.99
CA LEU A 60 2.74 1.06 38.22
C LEU A 60 1.66 0.32 39.01
N GLU A 61 1.78 0.30 40.34
CA GLU A 61 0.82 -0.34 41.24
C GLU A 61 0.26 0.67 42.24
N GLY A 62 -1.08 0.77 42.33
CA GLY A 62 -1.75 1.68 43.28
C GLY A 62 -1.44 3.16 43.08
N VAL A 63 -1.11 3.57 41.85
CA VAL A 63 -0.72 4.95 41.55
C VAL A 63 -1.96 5.86 41.62
N PRO A 64 -1.94 6.96 42.39
CA PRO A 64 -3.08 7.89 42.46
C PRO A 64 -3.43 8.44 41.07
N TYR A 65 -4.70 8.33 40.69
CA TYR A 65 -5.15 8.79 39.39
C TYR A 65 -5.26 10.32 39.35
N ARG A 66 -4.77 10.91 38.26
CA ARG A 66 -4.99 12.32 37.91
C ARG A 66 -5.48 12.38 36.47
N ALA A 67 -6.67 12.98 36.27
CA ALA A 67 -7.28 13.06 34.95
C ALA A 67 -6.36 13.78 33.95
N GLY A 68 -6.11 13.12 32.82
CA GLY A 68 -5.26 13.62 31.74
C GLY A 68 -3.76 13.58 32.03
N ALA A 69 -3.32 13.03 33.17
CA ALA A 69 -1.91 12.75 33.38
C ALA A 69 -1.45 11.59 32.49
N ALA A 70 -0.21 11.65 32.02
CA ALA A 70 0.38 10.59 31.22
C ALA A 70 0.59 9.32 32.06
N ILE A 71 0.16 8.19 31.52
CA ILE A 71 0.47 6.86 32.02
C ILE A 71 1.49 6.27 31.04
N THR A 72 2.72 6.08 31.51
CA THR A 72 3.84 5.63 30.68
C THR A 72 4.30 4.24 31.11
N VAL A 73 4.32 3.30 30.19
CA VAL A 73 4.74 1.90 30.42
C VAL A 73 5.39 1.36 29.15
N ASP A 74 6.57 0.74 29.27
CA ASP A 74 7.29 0.04 28.20
C ASP A 74 7.32 0.80 26.86
N GLY A 75 7.77 2.06 26.91
CA GLY A 75 7.88 2.94 25.74
C GLY A 75 6.58 3.48 25.17
N MET A 76 5.43 3.20 25.79
CA MET A 76 4.11 3.73 25.43
C MET A 76 3.68 4.84 26.39
N SER A 77 2.96 5.83 25.89
CA SER A 77 2.35 6.90 26.69
C SER A 77 0.89 7.05 26.32
N LEU A 78 0.01 6.93 27.32
CA LEU A 78 -1.43 7.05 27.17
C LEU A 78 -2.00 8.07 28.14
N HIS A 79 -3.19 8.59 27.85
CA HIS A 79 -3.91 9.48 28.75
C HIS A 79 -5.33 8.98 28.96
N ILE A 80 -5.71 8.88 30.23
CA ILE A 80 -7.10 8.65 30.62
C ILE A 80 -7.67 9.96 31.13
N LYS A 81 -8.82 10.36 30.59
CA LYS A 81 -9.55 11.57 30.96
C LYS A 81 -10.91 11.20 31.53
N GLY A 82 -11.57 12.14 32.20
CA GLY A 82 -12.84 11.90 32.89
C GLY A 82 -12.64 11.28 34.26
N ALA A 83 -13.73 10.74 34.82
CA ALA A 83 -13.76 10.15 36.15
C ALA A 83 -14.03 8.63 36.06
N PRO A 84 -12.98 7.81 35.89
CA PRO A 84 -13.09 6.37 36.12
C PRO A 84 -13.38 6.10 37.59
N VAL A 85 -14.07 4.99 37.85
CA VAL A 85 -14.40 4.51 39.21
C VAL A 85 -13.72 3.18 39.49
N ALA A 86 -13.65 2.78 40.76
CA ALA A 86 -13.12 1.47 41.13
C ALA A 86 -13.85 0.34 40.38
N GLY A 87 -13.08 -0.58 39.80
CA GLY A 87 -13.57 -1.66 38.95
C GLY A 87 -13.51 -1.36 37.44
N ASP A 88 -13.32 -0.10 37.03
CA ASP A 88 -13.11 0.23 35.62
C ASP A 88 -11.78 -0.33 35.11
N ARG A 89 -11.76 -0.73 33.83
CA ARG A 89 -10.58 -1.27 33.16
C ARG A 89 -10.40 -0.64 31.78
N PHE A 90 -9.15 -0.34 31.45
CA PHE A 90 -8.73 0.05 30.12
C PHE A 90 -7.68 -0.92 29.61
N THR A 91 -7.65 -1.17 28.31
CA THR A 91 -6.73 -2.11 27.69
C THR A 91 -5.82 -1.41 26.71
N VAL A 92 -4.63 -1.98 26.54
CA VAL A 92 -3.68 -1.63 25.48
C VAL A 92 -3.15 -2.93 24.91
N THR A 93 -3.54 -3.25 23.69
CA THR A 93 -3.15 -4.50 23.03
C THR A 93 -2.35 -4.21 21.77
N PRO A 94 -1.37 -5.04 21.38
CA PRO A 94 -0.67 -4.88 20.11
C PRO A 94 -1.64 -4.74 18.93
N SER A 95 -1.28 -3.90 17.95
CA SER A 95 -2.10 -3.66 16.77
C SER A 95 -2.04 -4.87 15.84
N THR A 96 -3.21 -5.27 15.36
CA THR A 96 -3.40 -6.34 14.39
C THR A 96 -3.95 -5.78 13.06
N PRO A 97 -3.65 -6.43 11.92
CA PRO A 97 -4.11 -6.01 10.59
C PRO A 97 -5.51 -6.56 10.25
N ASP A 98 -6.39 -6.67 11.24
CA ASP A 98 -7.73 -7.28 11.15
C ASP A 98 -8.87 -6.26 11.29
N LEU A 99 -8.55 -4.97 11.23
CA LEU A 99 -9.56 -3.91 11.36
C LEU A 99 -10.53 -3.95 10.18
N ASP A 100 -11.80 -4.24 10.47
CA ASP A 100 -12.90 -4.00 9.54
C ASP A 100 -13.43 -2.58 9.74
N ALA A 101 -13.43 -1.80 8.65
CA ALA A 101 -13.91 -0.43 8.63
C ALA A 101 -15.41 -0.30 8.93
N PHE A 102 -16.21 -1.25 8.44
CA PHE A 102 -17.65 -1.28 8.66
C PHE A 102 -17.96 -1.69 10.09
N GLU A 103 -17.26 -2.68 10.64
CA GLU A 103 -17.42 -3.06 12.05
C GLU A 103 -17.03 -1.90 12.99
N ALA A 104 -15.96 -1.15 12.68
CA ALA A 104 -15.57 0.01 13.45
C ALA A 104 -16.67 1.10 13.45
N LEU A 105 -17.26 1.37 12.28
CA LEU A 105 -18.39 2.31 12.14
C LEU A 105 -19.64 1.81 12.87
N ASP A 106 -19.99 0.54 12.71
CA ASP A 106 -21.17 -0.06 13.34
C ASP A 106 -21.06 -0.02 14.87
N ARG A 107 -19.88 -0.31 15.43
CA ARG A 107 -19.63 -0.18 16.88
C ARG A 107 -19.82 1.25 17.36
N ALA A 108 -19.27 2.24 16.65
CA ALA A 108 -19.43 3.65 17.02
C ALA A 108 -20.89 4.10 16.95
N ILE A 109 -21.60 3.72 15.88
CA ILE A 109 -23.03 4.02 15.70
C ILE A 109 -23.88 3.35 16.79
N ALA A 110 -23.58 2.11 17.15
CA ALA A 110 -24.30 1.38 18.19
C ALA A 110 -24.21 2.10 19.54
N THR A 111 -23.01 2.51 19.97
CA THR A 111 -22.84 3.26 21.23
C THR A 111 -23.50 4.63 21.17
N LEU A 112 -23.40 5.35 20.05
CA LEU A 112 -24.01 6.68 19.90
C LEU A 112 -25.55 6.65 19.86
N LYS A 113 -26.14 5.51 19.50
CA LYS A 113 -27.60 5.31 19.49
C LYS A 113 -28.15 4.76 20.78
N ASP A 114 -27.30 4.22 21.66
CA ASP A 114 -27.75 3.67 22.94
C ASP A 114 -28.12 4.81 23.91
N PRO A 115 -29.40 4.97 24.28
CA PRO A 115 -29.83 6.03 25.19
C PRO A 115 -29.30 5.85 26.62
N ASN A 116 -28.78 4.66 26.96
CA ASN A 116 -28.20 4.39 28.27
C ASN A 116 -26.67 4.59 28.29
N ALA A 117 -26.05 4.92 27.16
CA ALA A 117 -24.62 5.14 27.10
C ALA A 117 -24.24 6.37 27.94
N ASN A 118 -23.27 6.19 28.84
CA ASN A 118 -22.74 7.27 29.66
C ASN A 118 -21.76 8.14 28.86
N ALA A 119 -21.41 9.31 29.41
CA ALA A 119 -20.52 10.26 28.73
C ALA A 119 -19.11 9.70 28.41
N GLY A 120 -18.60 8.79 29.24
CA GLY A 120 -17.30 8.12 29.02
C GLY A 120 -17.37 7.14 27.86
N GLN A 121 -18.42 6.32 27.79
CA GLN A 121 -18.68 5.38 26.69
C GLN A 121 -18.85 6.11 25.36
N VAL A 122 -19.61 7.21 25.34
CA VAL A 122 -19.77 8.05 24.15
C VAL A 122 -18.42 8.66 23.71
N SER A 123 -17.66 9.22 24.66
CA SER A 123 -16.33 9.80 24.36
C SER A 123 -15.36 8.75 23.83
N GLN A 124 -15.36 7.55 24.42
CA GLN A 124 -14.54 6.43 23.96
C GLN A 124 -14.92 5.98 22.56
N ALA A 125 -16.23 5.82 22.28
CA ALA A 125 -16.70 5.38 20.98
C ALA A 125 -16.34 6.38 19.87
N VAL A 126 -16.47 7.68 20.13
CA VAL A 126 -16.06 8.73 19.19
C VAL A 126 -14.56 8.69 18.96
N ASN A 127 -13.75 8.64 20.03
CA ASN A 127 -12.30 8.65 19.91
C ASN A 127 -11.75 7.39 19.21
N SER A 128 -12.23 6.21 19.61
CA SER A 128 -11.87 4.95 18.94
C SER A 128 -12.33 4.94 17.48
N GLY A 129 -13.54 5.42 17.20
CA GLY A 129 -14.09 5.48 15.84
C GLY A 129 -13.28 6.39 14.93
N LEU A 130 -12.90 7.59 15.39
CA LEU A 130 -12.04 8.50 14.63
C LEU A 130 -10.68 7.89 14.34
N ARG A 131 -10.03 7.31 15.35
CA ARG A 131 -8.75 6.63 15.20
C ARG A 131 -8.80 5.49 14.19
N ASP A 132 -9.82 4.65 14.28
CA ASP A 132 -9.98 3.49 13.40
C ASP A 132 -10.27 3.95 11.95
N LEU A 133 -11.07 5.01 11.77
CA LEU A 133 -11.30 5.63 10.46
C LEU A 133 -10.03 6.23 9.86
N ASP A 134 -9.21 6.92 10.65
CA ASP A 134 -7.92 7.44 10.20
C ASP A 134 -7.00 6.30 9.72
N SER A 135 -6.96 5.18 10.45
CA SER A 135 -6.22 3.98 10.05
C SER A 135 -6.72 3.43 8.71
N VAL A 136 -8.04 3.32 8.52
CA VAL A 136 -8.64 2.84 7.26
C VAL A 136 -8.32 3.79 6.10
N MET A 137 -8.43 5.10 6.32
CA MET A 137 -8.08 6.10 5.31
C MET A 137 -6.61 6.00 4.91
N GLY A 138 -5.70 5.80 5.88
CA GLY A 138 -4.28 5.56 5.61
C GLY A 138 -4.05 4.32 4.74
N HIS A 139 -4.74 3.22 5.01
CA HIS A 139 -4.65 2.00 4.19
C HIS A 139 -5.17 2.22 2.76
N LEU A 140 -6.29 2.93 2.58
CA LEU A 140 -6.82 3.26 1.25
C LEU A 140 -5.86 4.17 0.46
N GLN A 141 -5.21 5.13 1.14
CA GLN A 141 -4.19 5.97 0.54
C GLN A 141 -2.97 5.16 0.09
N ALA A 142 -2.49 4.23 0.93
CA ALA A 142 -1.39 3.33 0.57
C ALA A 142 -1.72 2.46 -0.64
N ALA A 143 -2.92 1.85 -0.68
CA ALA A 143 -3.38 1.06 -1.81
C ALA A 143 -3.49 1.87 -3.12
N ARG A 144 -3.95 3.13 -3.03
CA ARG A 144 -3.97 4.05 -4.17
C ARG A 144 -2.55 4.40 -4.65
N ALA A 145 -1.61 4.61 -3.73
CA ALA A 145 -0.22 4.89 -4.07
C ALA A 145 0.43 3.68 -4.77
N GLU A 146 0.19 2.47 -4.29
CA GLU A 146 0.65 1.23 -4.93
C GLU A 146 0.07 1.08 -6.34
N THR A 147 -1.24 1.33 -6.50
CA THR A 147 -1.88 1.32 -7.82
C THR A 147 -1.26 2.36 -8.76
N GLY A 148 -0.94 3.55 -8.25
CA GLY A 148 -0.24 4.59 -9.03
C GLY A 148 1.15 4.17 -9.50
N ALA A 149 1.92 3.47 -8.64
CA ALA A 149 3.21 2.90 -9.01
C ALA A 149 3.05 1.81 -10.10
N VAL A 150 2.01 0.98 -10.01
CA VAL A 150 1.69 -0.02 -11.04
C VAL A 150 1.34 0.64 -12.37
N LEU A 151 0.52 1.70 -12.36
CA LEU A 151 0.18 2.46 -13.58
C LEU A 151 1.42 3.06 -14.24
N THR A 152 2.30 3.69 -13.46
CA THR A 152 3.58 4.24 -13.98
C THR A 152 4.44 3.15 -14.62
N ARG A 153 4.46 1.96 -14.02
CA ARG A 153 5.16 0.79 -14.59
C ARG A 153 4.51 0.31 -15.88
N LEU A 154 3.18 0.30 -15.96
CA LEU A 154 2.44 -0.08 -17.17
C LEU A 154 2.70 0.91 -18.31
N ASP A 155 2.69 2.21 -18.05
CA ASP A 155 3.01 3.25 -19.05
C ASP A 155 4.44 3.08 -19.60
N SER A 156 5.39 2.75 -18.71
CA SER A 156 6.78 2.47 -19.12
C SER A 156 6.90 1.21 -19.99
N ILE A 157 6.07 0.18 -19.73
CA ILE A 157 6.02 -1.03 -20.55
C ILE A 157 5.38 -0.73 -21.91
N ASP A 158 4.31 0.07 -21.93
CA ASP A 158 3.63 0.46 -23.16
C ASP A 158 4.58 1.23 -24.10
N GLY A 159 5.28 2.24 -23.57
CA GLY A 159 6.29 2.99 -24.34
C GLY A 159 7.36 2.08 -24.96
N ARG A 160 7.89 1.13 -24.19
CA ARG A 160 8.86 0.14 -24.71
C ARG A 160 8.27 -0.78 -25.78
N ASN A 161 6.99 -1.12 -25.69
CA ASN A 161 6.32 -1.93 -26.70
C ASN A 161 6.09 -1.13 -28.00
N GLN A 162 5.76 0.15 -27.90
CA GLN A 162 5.66 1.05 -29.05
C GLN A 162 7.02 1.18 -29.76
N ASP A 163 8.11 1.37 -29.02
CA ASP A 163 9.48 1.40 -29.57
C ASP A 163 9.84 0.10 -30.29
N ARG A 164 9.50 -1.05 -29.70
CA ARG A 164 9.72 -2.37 -30.32
C ARG A 164 8.90 -2.56 -31.59
N ALA A 165 7.66 -2.08 -31.61
CA ALA A 165 6.81 -2.14 -32.79
C ALA A 165 7.37 -1.26 -33.93
N LEU A 166 7.88 -0.06 -33.60
CA LEU A 166 8.55 0.81 -34.57
C LEU A 166 9.84 0.16 -35.11
N TRP A 167 10.66 -0.40 -34.23
CA TRP A 167 11.87 -1.11 -34.64
C TRP A 167 11.55 -2.31 -35.55
N ALA A 168 10.55 -3.12 -35.21
CA ALA A 168 10.13 -4.25 -36.04
C ALA A 168 9.64 -3.80 -37.44
N LYS A 169 8.92 -2.66 -37.53
CA LYS A 169 8.53 -2.07 -38.82
C LYS A 169 9.74 -1.59 -39.63
N SER A 170 10.74 -0.97 -38.98
CA SER A 170 11.97 -0.54 -39.66
C SER A 170 12.73 -1.75 -40.21
N VAL A 171 12.90 -2.80 -39.40
CA VAL A 171 13.57 -4.03 -39.83
C VAL A 171 12.82 -4.72 -40.97
N GLN A 172 11.48 -4.71 -40.93
CA GLN A 172 10.68 -5.22 -42.04
C GLN A 172 10.90 -4.41 -43.32
N ALA A 173 10.86 -3.07 -43.25
CA ALA A 173 11.08 -2.21 -44.41
C ALA A 173 12.48 -2.39 -45.00
N ASP A 174 13.52 -2.42 -44.16
CA ASP A 174 14.91 -2.65 -44.61
C ASP A 174 15.07 -4.03 -45.30
N ALA A 175 14.36 -5.06 -44.81
CA ALA A 175 14.37 -6.38 -45.40
C ALA A 175 13.62 -6.44 -46.75
N GLU A 176 12.48 -5.75 -46.88
CA GLU A 176 11.72 -5.63 -48.14
C GLU A 176 12.52 -4.82 -49.19
N ASP A 177 13.17 -3.72 -48.79
CA ASP A 177 14.01 -2.90 -49.67
C ASP A 177 15.24 -3.66 -50.20
N LEU A 178 15.88 -4.47 -49.35
CA LEU A 178 17.00 -5.35 -49.75
C LEU A 178 16.57 -6.32 -50.87
N ASP A 179 15.38 -6.90 -50.77
CA ASP A 179 14.85 -7.82 -51.78
C ASP A 179 14.53 -7.08 -53.10
N MET A 180 13.94 -5.88 -53.03
CA MET A 180 13.74 -5.03 -54.21
C MET A 180 15.04 -4.71 -54.96
N VAL A 181 16.13 -4.37 -54.24
CA VAL A 181 17.44 -4.12 -54.86
C VAL A 181 17.97 -5.38 -55.56
N GLN A 182 17.86 -6.54 -54.92
CA GLN A 182 18.28 -7.81 -55.52
C GLN A 182 17.44 -8.18 -56.75
N ALA A 183 16.12 -7.95 -56.71
CA ALA A 183 15.22 -8.18 -57.83
C ALA A 183 15.55 -7.26 -59.03
N VAL A 184 15.81 -5.97 -58.78
CA VAL A 184 16.21 -5.02 -59.83
C VAL A 184 17.58 -5.38 -60.42
N SER A 185 18.56 -5.75 -59.57
CA SER A 185 19.88 -6.19 -60.02
C SER A 185 19.79 -7.45 -60.89
N THR A 186 18.97 -8.42 -60.47
CA THR A 186 18.73 -9.65 -61.25
C THR A 186 18.08 -9.33 -62.60
N PHE A 187 17.08 -8.45 -62.62
CA PHE A 187 16.41 -8.01 -63.84
C PHE A 187 17.37 -7.28 -64.80
N GLN A 188 18.18 -6.35 -64.29
CA GLN A 188 19.18 -5.64 -65.10
C GLN A 188 20.23 -6.60 -65.67
N ASN A 189 20.74 -7.53 -64.87
CA ASN A 189 21.67 -8.56 -65.35
C ASN A 189 21.06 -9.42 -66.45
N GLN A 190 19.79 -9.82 -66.32
CA GLN A 190 19.07 -10.54 -67.37
C GLN A 190 18.92 -9.69 -68.64
N GLN A 191 18.54 -8.41 -68.51
CA GLN A 191 18.40 -7.49 -69.64
C GLN A 191 19.73 -7.26 -70.36
N THR A 192 20.82 -7.03 -69.62
CA THR A 192 22.17 -6.87 -70.19
C THR A 192 22.63 -8.16 -70.87
N GLY A 193 22.41 -9.32 -70.25
CA GLY A 193 22.69 -10.62 -70.87
C GLY A 193 21.92 -10.83 -72.16
N TYR A 194 20.64 -10.44 -72.19
CA TYR A 194 19.79 -10.53 -73.39
C TYR A 194 20.29 -9.61 -74.52
N GLN A 195 20.67 -8.37 -74.20
CA GLN A 195 21.26 -7.45 -75.17
C GLN A 195 22.61 -7.94 -75.69
N ALA A 196 23.47 -8.45 -74.81
CA ALA A 196 24.76 -9.02 -75.18
C ALA A 196 24.59 -10.26 -76.08
N ALA A 197 23.60 -11.11 -75.80
CA ALA A 197 23.26 -12.25 -76.65
C ALA A 197 22.77 -11.80 -78.03
N LEU A 198 21.89 -10.80 -78.11
CA LEU A 198 21.41 -10.24 -79.39
C LEU A 198 22.54 -9.59 -80.21
N GLN A 199 23.45 -8.85 -79.55
CA GLN A 199 24.62 -8.25 -80.21
C GLN A 199 25.62 -9.31 -80.67
N SER A 200 25.88 -10.33 -79.83
CA SER A 200 26.75 -11.44 -80.19
C SER A 200 26.18 -12.22 -81.37
N TYR A 201 24.86 -12.46 -81.37
CA TYR A 201 24.15 -13.08 -82.49
C TYR A 201 24.25 -12.24 -83.77
N ALA A 202 24.03 -10.93 -83.68
CA ALA A 202 24.17 -10.01 -84.81
C ALA A 202 25.62 -9.92 -85.33
N MET A 203 26.63 -9.95 -84.46
CA MET A 203 28.05 -9.98 -84.85
C MET A 203 28.42 -11.30 -85.54
N VAL A 204 27.95 -12.44 -85.03
CA VAL A 204 28.19 -13.76 -85.65
C VAL A 204 27.51 -13.85 -87.02
N GLN A 205 26.26 -13.36 -87.15
CA GLN A 205 25.59 -13.27 -88.46
C GLN A 205 26.33 -12.35 -89.43
N ARG A 206 26.89 -11.24 -88.95
CA ARG A 206 27.66 -10.29 -89.78
C ARG A 206 29.03 -10.83 -90.19
N LEU A 207 29.72 -11.61 -89.35
CA LEU A 207 30.95 -12.33 -89.69
C LEU A 207 30.67 -13.42 -90.74
N SER A 208 29.57 -14.16 -90.62
CA SER A 208 29.14 -15.15 -91.61
C SER A 208 28.90 -14.56 -93.01
N LEU A 209 28.48 -13.30 -93.11
CA LEU A 209 28.28 -12.61 -94.39
C LEU A 209 29.59 -12.12 -95.02
N PHE A 210 30.62 -11.83 -94.21
CA PHE A 210 31.94 -11.45 -94.73
C PHE A 210 32.78 -12.67 -95.18
N ASP A 211 32.59 -13.83 -94.55
CA ASP A 211 33.22 -15.09 -95.01
C ASP A 211 32.53 -15.70 -96.24
N TYR A 212 31.30 -15.28 -96.58
CA TYR A 212 30.58 -15.74 -97.78
C TYR A 212 30.96 -14.98 -99.07
N VAL A 213 31.69 -13.86 -98.97
CA VAL A 213 32.06 -13.01 -100.13
C VAL A 213 33.56 -13.14 -100.50
N LYS A 214 34.18 -14.28 -100.20
CA LYS A 214 35.57 -14.58 -100.63
C LYS A 214 35.63 -15.69 -101.65
#